data_AF-A0A1I6NQU8-F1
#
_entry.id   AF-A0A1I6NQU8-F1
#
_cell.length_a   1.000
_cell.length_b   1.000
_cell.length_c   1.000
_cell.angle_alpha   90.00
_cell.angle_beta   90.00
_cell.angle_gamma   90.00
#
_symmetry.space_group_name_H-M   'P 1'
#
loop_
_entity.id
_entity.type
_entity.pdbx_description
1 polymer ?
#
loop_
_entity_poly.entity_id
_entity_poly.type
_entity_poly.pdbx_seq_one_letter_code
_entity_poly.pdbx_strand_id
1 'polypeptide(L)'
;MASILIKLRTEYFTEYSMKKYSKVKIYHGGLKKRWYVYFSFQNPKTGRLKRVTPFYGEAHKYKTKSNRMFVLAVYKYKITELL
;
A
#
# COMPACT_ATOMS: atom_id res chain seq x y z
N MET A 1 -29.55 -11.41 -26.41
CA MET A 1 -28.51 -12.08 -25.59
C MET A 1 -27.13 -11.42 -25.60
N ALA A 2 -26.63 -10.83 -26.71
CA ALA A 2 -25.26 -10.31 -26.79
C ALA A 2 -24.91 -9.17 -25.78
N SER A 3 -25.87 -8.29 -25.47
CA SER A 3 -25.67 -7.14 -24.57
C SER A 3 -25.33 -7.53 -23.13
N ILE A 4 -25.97 -8.58 -22.59
CA ILE A 4 -25.75 -9.04 -21.20
C ILE A 4 -24.35 -9.65 -21.05
N LEU A 5 -23.91 -10.46 -22.02
CA LEU A 5 -22.59 -11.08 -22.00
C LEU A 5 -21.46 -10.05 -22.07
N ILE A 6 -21.62 -9.01 -22.91
CA ILE A 6 -20.65 -7.91 -23.01
C ILE A 6 -20.57 -7.12 -21.70
N LYS A 7 -21.73 -6.87 -21.06
CA LYS A 7 -21.79 -6.16 -19.78
C LYS A 7 -21.11 -6.96 -18.66
N LEU A 8 -21.42 -8.25 -18.53
CA LEU A 8 -20.79 -9.14 -17.55
C LEU A 8 -19.27 -9.26 -17.77
N ARG A 9 -18.83 -9.38 -19.03
CA ARG A 9 -17.39 -9.42 -19.36
C ARG A 9 -16.69 -8.12 -18.97
N THR A 10 -17.33 -6.98 -19.22
CA THR A 10 -16.78 -5.67 -18.87
C THR A 10 -16.70 -5.50 -17.37
N GLU A 11 -17.79 -5.79 -16.65
CA GLU A 11 -17.84 -5.73 -15.18
C GLU A 11 -16.78 -6.63 -14.54
N TYR A 12 -16.67 -7.88 -15.00
CA TYR A 12 -15.65 -8.81 -14.53
C TYR A 12 -14.23 -8.31 -14.79
N PHE A 13 -13.95 -7.80 -15.98
CA PHE A 13 -12.65 -7.23 -16.34
C PHE A 13 -12.32 -5.96 -15.52
N THR A 14 -13.31 -5.09 -15.31
CA THR A 14 -13.15 -3.88 -14.50
C THR A 14 -12.89 -4.23 -13.04
N GLU A 15 -13.61 -5.21 -12.48
CA GLU A 15 -13.41 -5.64 -11.10
C GLU A 15 -12.01 -6.21 -10.86
N TYR A 16 -11.53 -7.05 -11.78
CA TYR A 16 -10.19 -7.67 -11.70
C TYR A 16 -9.05 -6.69 -12.01
N SER A 17 -9.28 -5.66 -12.85
CA SER A 17 -8.26 -4.67 -13.18
C SER A 17 -8.12 -3.54 -12.15
N MET A 18 -9.11 -3.37 -11.26
CA MET A 18 -9.05 -2.34 -10.22
C MET A 18 -8.12 -2.74 -9.07
N LYS A 19 -7.07 -1.94 -8.85
CA LYS A 19 -6.18 -2.09 -7.69
C LYS A 19 -6.98 -1.98 -6.39
N LYS A 20 -6.95 -3.03 -5.59
CA LYS A 20 -7.61 -3.10 -4.27
C LYS A 20 -6.79 -2.44 -3.15
N TYR A 21 -5.74 -1.69 -3.48
CA TYR A 21 -4.86 -1.05 -2.51
C TYR A 21 -4.43 0.36 -2.93
N SER A 22 -4.09 1.20 -1.95
CA SER A 22 -3.55 2.54 -2.19
C SER A 22 -2.05 2.50 -2.45
N LYS A 23 -1.51 3.51 -3.13
CA LYS A 23 -0.05 3.71 -3.27
C LYS A 23 0.67 3.64 -1.92
N VAL A 24 1.75 2.87 -1.88
CA VAL A 24 2.63 2.71 -0.70
C VAL A 24 3.40 4.01 -0.44
N LYS A 25 3.37 4.48 0.81
CA LYS A 25 3.96 5.76 1.24
C LYS A 25 4.84 5.57 2.47
N ILE A 26 5.82 6.46 2.64
CA ILE A 26 6.66 6.53 3.84
C ILE A 26 6.18 7.71 4.67
N TYR A 27 5.89 7.45 5.94
CA TYR A 27 5.76 8.49 6.95
C TYR A 27 7.10 8.67 7.65
N HIS A 28 7.58 9.92 7.69
CA HIS A 28 8.72 10.31 8.50
C HIS A 28 8.37 11.57 9.29
N GLY A 29 9.00 11.73 10.45
CA GLY A 29 8.90 12.92 11.30
C GLY A 29 10.25 13.27 11.88
N GLY A 30 10.29 13.87 13.07
CA GLY A 30 11.56 14.00 13.81
C GLY A 30 12.15 12.63 14.18
N LEU A 31 13.45 12.58 14.49
CA LEU A 31 14.13 11.32 14.86
C LEU A 31 13.56 10.67 16.13
N LYS A 32 12.90 11.46 16.99
CA LYS A 32 12.17 10.99 18.18
C LYS A 32 10.86 10.26 17.84
N LYS A 33 10.30 10.42 16.64
CA LYS A 33 9.07 9.76 16.20
C LYS A 33 9.38 8.45 15.48
N ARG A 34 8.45 7.50 15.50
CA ARG A 34 8.52 6.27 14.69
C ARG A 34 8.25 6.59 13.23
N TRP A 35 9.10 6.08 12.34
CA TRP A 35 8.95 6.21 10.90
C TRP A 35 8.50 4.87 10.35
N TYR A 36 7.63 4.87 9.35
CA TYR A 36 7.00 3.65 8.87
C TYR A 36 6.52 3.78 7.43
N VAL A 37 6.42 2.63 6.76
CA VAL A 37 5.72 2.47 5.50
C VAL A 37 4.24 2.19 5.79
N TYR A 38 3.36 2.81 5.03
CA TYR A 38 1.92 2.62 5.17
C TYR A 38 1.21 2.63 3.82
N PHE A 39 0.07 1.94 3.79
CA PHE A 39 -0.87 1.88 2.69
C PHE A 39 -2.21 1.40 3.24
N SER A 40 -3.21 1.30 2.36
CA SER A 40 -4.55 0.84 2.70
C SER A 40 -4.99 -0.21 1.69
N PHE A 41 -5.75 -1.21 2.15
CA PHE A 41 -6.50 -2.11 1.29
C PHE A 41 -7.98 -1.78 1.30
N GLN A 42 -8.67 -2.09 0.21
CA GLN A 42 -10.12 -2.05 0.14
C GLN A 42 -10.68 -3.15 1.01
N ASN A 43 -11.51 -2.80 1.98
CA ASN A 43 -12.23 -3.76 2.77
C ASN A 43 -13.28 -4.45 1.87
N PRO A 44 -13.27 -5.79 1.73
CA PRO A 44 -14.18 -6.49 0.83
C PRO A 44 -15.65 -6.37 1.25
N LYS A 45 -15.93 -6.15 2.53
CA LYS A 45 -17.31 -6.02 3.04
C LYS A 45 -17.90 -4.62 2.87
N THR A 46 -17.06 -3.58 2.95
CA THR A 46 -17.54 -2.18 2.97
C THR A 46 -17.15 -1.37 1.75
N GLY A 47 -16.26 -1.89 0.89
CA GLY A 47 -15.71 -1.19 -0.27
C GLY A 47 -14.80 0.00 0.07
N ARG A 48 -14.59 0.31 1.36
CA ARG A 48 -13.78 1.45 1.81
C ARG A 48 -12.33 1.05 2.01
N LEU A 49 -11.40 1.97 1.72
CA LEU A 49 -9.98 1.79 2.02
C LEU A 49 -9.75 1.83 3.55
N LYS A 50 -9.16 0.76 4.08
CA LYS A 50 -8.73 0.67 5.48
C LYS A 50 -7.19 0.61 5.54
N ARG A 51 -6.61 1.48 6.35
CA ARG A 51 -5.16 1.51 6.64
C ARG A 51 -4.75 0.16 7.23
N VAL A 52 -3.71 -0.46 6.66
CA VAL A 52 -3.07 -1.62 7.32
C VAL A 52 -2.16 -1.15 8.45
N THR A 53 -1.78 -2.08 9.33
CA THR A 53 -0.76 -1.85 10.35
C THR A 53 0.52 -1.34 9.70
N PRO A 54 1.02 -0.15 10.06
CA PRO A 54 2.22 0.39 9.41
C PRO A 54 3.48 -0.43 9.70
N PHE A 55 4.31 -0.63 8.68
CA PHE A 55 5.54 -1.41 8.76
C PHE A 55 6.75 -0.51 8.98
N TYR A 56 7.48 -0.68 10.08
CA TYR A 56 8.65 0.13 10.41
C TYR A 56 9.96 -0.66 10.47
N GLY A 57 9.88 -2.00 10.58
CA GLY A 57 11.03 -2.88 10.67
C GLY A 57 12.11 -2.37 11.62
N GLU A 58 13.36 -2.35 11.13
CA GLU A 58 14.52 -1.93 11.90
C GLU A 58 14.91 -0.46 11.71
N ALA A 59 14.07 0.34 11.03
CA ALA A 59 14.41 1.73 10.72
C ALA A 59 14.77 2.57 11.96
N HIS A 60 14.24 2.22 13.13
CA HIS A 60 14.52 2.92 14.39
C HIS A 60 15.97 2.77 14.89
N LYS A 61 16.68 1.68 14.50
CA LYS A 61 18.08 1.42 14.93
C LYS A 61 19.05 2.47 14.37
N TYR A 62 18.74 3.03 13.20
CA TYR A 62 19.57 4.02 12.54
C TYR A 62 19.36 5.42 13.13
N LYS A 63 20.45 6.19 13.26
CA LYS A 63 20.44 7.51 13.94
C LYS A 63 20.31 8.69 12.97
N THR A 64 20.72 8.54 11.72
CA THR A 64 20.65 9.60 10.71
C THR A 64 19.38 9.50 9.88
N LYS A 65 18.86 10.66 9.46
CA LYS A 65 17.72 10.73 8.52
C LYS A 65 17.99 9.95 7.24
N SER A 66 19.19 10.09 6.68
CA SER A 66 19.58 9.42 5.43
C SER A 66 19.47 7.89 5.56
N ASN A 67 20.06 7.31 6.61
CA ASN A 67 20.05 5.85 6.80
C ASN A 67 18.62 5.34 7.05
N ARG A 68 17.80 6.07 7.83
CA ARG A 68 16.39 5.71 8.03
C ARG A 68 15.60 5.75 6.72
N MET A 69 15.80 6.77 5.90
CA MET A 69 15.12 6.90 4.61
C MET A 69 15.54 5.81 3.63
N PHE A 70 16.83 5.44 3.59
CA PHE A 70 17.32 4.36 2.75
C PHE A 70 16.59 3.03 3.05
N VAL A 71 16.55 2.65 4.34
CA VAL A 71 15.90 1.41 4.77
C VAL A 71 14.39 1.42 4.49
N LEU A 72 13.71 2.53 4.78
CA LEU A 72 12.27 2.66 4.49
C LEU A 72 11.97 2.69 2.98
N ALA A 73 12.89 3.18 2.16
CA ALA A 73 12.76 3.13 0.70
C ALA A 73 12.84 1.69 0.18
N VAL A 74 13.76 0.89 0.72
CA VAL A 74 13.83 -0.56 0.43
C VAL A 74 12.53 -1.26 0.83
N TYR A 75 12.02 -1.00 2.03
CA TYR A 75 10.75 -1.57 2.48
C TYR A 75 9.57 -1.15 1.58
N LYS A 76 9.48 0.13 1.22
CA LYS A 76 8.46 0.63 0.30
C LYS A 76 8.54 -0.09 -1.05
N TYR A 77 9.74 -0.25 -1.60
CA TYR A 77 9.95 -0.93 -2.89
C TYR A 77 9.50 -2.39 -2.81
N LYS A 78 9.97 -3.14 -1.82
CA LYS A 78 9.60 -4.55 -1.63
C LYS A 78 8.12 -4.76 -1.35
N ILE A 79 7.50 -3.91 -0.54
CA ILE A 79 6.05 -3.97 -0.33
C ILE A 79 5.31 -3.67 -1.64
N THR A 80 5.78 -2.72 -2.45
CA THR A 80 5.14 -2.42 -3.75
C THR A 80 5.26 -3.59 -4.73
N GLU A 81 6.36 -4.35 -4.69
CA GLU A 81 6.57 -5.55 -5.52
C GLU A 81 5.62 -6.71 -5.14
N LEU A 82 5.22 -6.78 -3.87
CA LEU A 82 4.36 -7.84 -3.34
C LEU A 82 2.84 -7.54 -3.43
N LEU A 83 2.45 -6.35 -3.89
CA LEU A 83 1.05 -5.87 -3.93
C LEU A 83 0.45 -5.89 -5.34
#